data_AF-A0A164MBL6-F1
#
_entry.id   AF-A0A164MBL6-F1
#
_cell.length_a   1.000
_cell.length_b   1.000
_cell.length_c   1.000
_cell.angle_alpha   90.00
_cell.angle_beta   90.00
_cell.angle_gamma   90.00
#
_symmetry.space_group_name_H-M   'P 1'
#
loop_
_entity.id
_entity.type
_entity.pdbx_description
1 polymer ?
#
loop_
_entity_poly.entity_id
_entity_poly.type
_entity_poly.pdbx_seq_one_letter_code
_entity_poly.pdbx_strand_id
1 'polypeptide(L)' 'MYDIYRTEVDGLEATWQLHHPPQVGIIKIHNRSENLPIATFDSDRHLDLVQARRQYPKLEKLWDAVRHDFWCSITRGNT' A
#
# COMPACT_ATOMS: atom_id res chain seq x y z
N MET A 1 -17.33 3.30 -1.84
CA MET A 1 -16.48 2.53 -2.78
C MET A 1 -15.05 2.73 -2.33
N TYR A 2 -14.27 1.66 -2.22
CA TYR A 2 -12.84 1.76 -2.00
C TYR A 2 -12.15 1.48 -3.33
N ASP A 3 -11.16 2.29 -3.67
CA ASP A 3 -10.36 2.08 -4.87
C ASP A 3 -9.13 1.26 -4.49
N ILE A 4 -8.91 0.13 -5.18
CA ILE A 4 -7.77 -0.74 -4.94
C ILE A 4 -6.63 -0.32 -5.87
N TYR A 5 -5.50 0.04 -5.26
CA TYR A 5 -4.27 0.41 -5.94
C TYR A 5 -3.17 -0.64 -5.71
N ARG A 6 -2.27 -0.74 -6.68
CA ARG A 6 -1.11 -1.62 -6.64
C ARG A 6 0.12 -0.84 -7.01
N THR A 7 1.11 -0.89 -6.13
CA THR A 7 2.38 -0.20 -6.30
C THR A 7 3.49 -1.24 -6.26
N GLU A 8 4.34 -1.24 -7.28
CA GLU A 8 5.51 -2.12 -7.37
C GLU A 8 6.80 -1.29 -7.31
N VAL A 9 7.76 -1.73 -6.49
CA VAL A 9 9.12 -1.17 -6.48
C VAL A 9 10.14 -2.24 -6.10
N ASP A 10 11.27 -2.28 -6.79
CA ASP A 10 12.39 -3.19 -6.46
C ASP A 10 11.96 -4.68 -6.40
N GLY A 11 10.94 -5.05 -7.17
CA GLY A 11 10.37 -6.40 -7.15
C GLY A 11 9.43 -6.69 -5.97
N LEU A 12 9.09 -5.69 -5.16
CA LEU A 12 8.07 -5.76 -4.12
C LEU A 12 6.77 -5.11 -4.63
N GLU A 13 5.65 -5.82 -4.53
CA GLU A 13 4.32 -5.33 -4.82
C GLU A 13 3.55 -5.10 -3.52
N ALA A 14 3.09 -3.87 -3.28
CA ALA A 14 2.10 -3.55 -2.26
C ALA A 14 0.74 -3.36 -2.93
N THR A 15 -0.28 -4.03 -2.41
CA THR A 15 -1.67 -3.74 -2.73
C THR A 15 -2.30 -3.04 -1.54
N TRP A 16 -2.93 -1.92 -1.81
CA TRP A 16 -3.53 -1.06 -0.82
C TRP A 16 -4.85 -0.50 -1.35
N GLN A 17 -5.71 -0.09 -0.45
CA GLN A 17 -6.99 0.51 -0.76
C GLN A 17 -7.03 1.95 -0.29
N LEU A 18 -7.60 2.80 -1.13
CA LEU A 18 -7.94 4.17 -0.81
C LEU A 18 -9.34 4.20 -0.21
N HIS A 19 -9.42 4.57 1.07
CA HIS A 19 -10.68 4.79 1.76
C HIS A 19 -11.15 6.24 1.59
N HIS A 20 -12.44 6.47 1.85
CA HIS A 20 -13.03 7.80 2.01
C HIS A 20 -13.54 7.92 3.45
N PRO A 21 -12.96 8.79 4.30
CA PRO A 21 -11.94 9.81 4.03
C PRO A 21 -10.56 9.24 3.59
N PRO A 22 -9.73 10.04 2.89
CA PRO A 22 -8.50 9.59 2.23
C PRO A 22 -7.52 8.95 3.22
N GLN A 23 -7.51 7.62 3.24
CA GLN A 23 -6.63 6.81 4.07
C GLN A 23 -6.11 5.63 3.24
N VAL A 24 -4.84 5.29 3.47
CA VAL A 24 -4.20 4.12 2.88
C VAL A 24 -4.38 2.92 3.79
N GLY A 25 -5.17 1.95 3.37
CA GLY A 25 -5.25 0.63 3.99
C GLY A 25 -4.40 -0.37 3.23
N ILE A 26 -3.29 -0.85 3.80
CA ILE A 26 -2.48 -1.91 3.19
C ILE A 26 -3.24 -3.24 3.32
N ILE A 27 -3.40 -3.95 2.20
CA ILE A 27 -4.10 -5.24 2.11
C ILE A 27 -3.09 -6.38 1.98
N LYS A 28 -2.11 -6.26 1.08
CA LYS A 28 -1.10 -7.30 0.90
C LYS A 28 0.22 -6.75 0.42
N ILE A 29 1.29 -7.45 0.76
CA ILE A 29 2.67 -7.19 0.35
C ILE A 29 3.21 -8.50 -0.22
N HIS A 30 3.70 -8.45 -1.44
CA HIS A 30 4.20 -9.61 -2.16
C HIS A 30 5.60 -9.31 -2.69
N ASN A 31 6.55 -10.21 -2.46
CA ASN A 31 7.85 -10.17 -3.12
C ASN A 31 7.74 -10.91 -4.45
N ARG A 32 7.63 -10.17 -5.56
CA ARG A 32 7.55 -10.75 -6.91
C ARG A 32 8.87 -11.34 -7.38
N SER A 33 10.00 -10.81 -6.89
CA SER A 33 11.33 -11.35 -7.19
C SER A 33 11.50 -12.77 -6.67
N GLU A 34 11.00 -13.03 -5.45
CA GLU A 34 11.06 -14.36 -4.83
C GLU A 34 9.76 -15.16 -4.96
N ASN A 35 8.73 -14.56 -5.56
CA ASN A 35 7.36 -15.09 -5.64
C ASN A 35 6.79 -15.51 -4.27
N LEU A 36 7.08 -14.70 -3.24
CA LEU A 36 6.72 -14.98 -1.84
C LEU A 36 5.80 -13.89 -1.27
N PRO A 37 4.66 -14.25 -0.66
CA PRO A 37 3.85 -13.30 0.09
C PRO A 37 4.60 -12.89 1.37
N ILE A 38 4.87 -11.58 1.54
CA ILE A 38 5.51 -11.05 2.75
C ILE A 38 4.47 -10.87 3.86
N ALA A 39 3.32 -10.29 3.51
CA ALA A 39 2.25 -10.05 4.46
C ALA A 39 0.91 -10.00 3.72
N THR A 40 -0.11 -10.59 4.30
CA THR A 40 -1.50 -10.45 3.84
C THR A 40 -2.33 -10.05 5.04
N PHE A 41 -3.06 -8.95 4.89
CA PHE A 41 -3.98 -8.42 5.88
C PHE A 41 -5.39 -8.66 5.37
N ASP A 42 -6.29 -9.00 6.29
CA ASP A 42 -7.69 -9.15 5.95
C ASP A 42 -8.25 -7.82 5.45
N SER A 43 -9.09 -7.88 4.41
CA SER A 43 -9.75 -6.69 3.86
C SER A 43 -10.62 -5.98 4.89
N ASP A 44 -10.99 -6.63 6.00
CA ASP A 44 -11.70 -6.05 7.14
C ASP A 44 -10.76 -5.43 8.21
N ARG A 45 -9.51 -5.90 8.27
CA ARG A 45 -8.44 -5.42 9.18
C ARG A 45 -7.28 -4.82 8.40
N HIS A 46 -7.57 -3.74 7.69
CA HIS A 46 -6.57 -2.99 6.93
C HIS A 46 -5.51 -2.42 7.88
N LEU A 47 -4.25 -2.51 7.47
CA LEU A 47 -3.15 -1.94 8.23
C LEU A 47 -2.81 -0.55 7.66
N ASP A 48 -2.84 0.48 8.50
CA ASP A 48 -2.38 1.82 8.12
C ASP A 48 -0.95 1.80 7.58
N LEU A 49 -0.66 2.68 6.62
CA LEU A 49 0.70 2.85 6.08
C LEU A 49 1.74 3.12 7.19
N VAL A 50 1.37 3.87 8.24
CA VAL A 50 2.26 4.17 9.38
C VAL A 50 2.58 2.90 10.18
N GLN A 51 1.57 2.05 10.40
CA GLN A 51 1.72 0.78 11.10
C GLN A 51 2.53 -0.22 10.24
N ALA A 52 2.24 -0.30 8.94
CA ALA A 52 2.98 -1.14 8.00
C ALA A 52 4.47 -0.75 7.93
N ARG A 53 4.78 0.55 7.90
CA ARG A 53 6.16 1.05 7.97
C ARG A 53 6.86 0.71 9.28
N ARG A 54 6.14 0.73 10.40
CA ARG A 54 6.69 0.32 11.70
C ARG A 54 7.00 -1.18 11.76
N GLN A 55 6.14 -2.02 11.18
CA GLN A 55 6.34 -3.48 11.17
C GLN A 55 7.41 -3.91 10.15
N TYR A 56 7.47 -3.25 9.00
CA TYR A 56 8.39 -3.58 7.92
C TYR A 56 9.26 -2.37 7.51
N PRO A 57 10.17 -1.91 8.39
CA PRO A 57 11.02 -0.77 8.10
C PRO A 57 11.96 -1.01 6.91
N LYS A 58 12.27 -2.28 6.62
CA LYS A 58 13.12 -2.68 5.47
C LYS A 58 12.47 -2.40 4.11
N LEU A 59 11.15 -2.20 4.05
CA LEU A 59 10.41 -1.93 2.81
C LEU A 59 10.23 -0.42 2.58
N GLU A 60 11.13 0.42 3.07
CA GLU A 60 11.00 1.89 3.02
C GLU A 60 10.74 2.43 1.61
N LYS A 61 11.45 1.92 0.59
CA LYS A 61 11.25 2.31 -0.81
C LYS A 61 9.82 2.04 -1.29
N LEU A 62 9.23 0.92 -0.85
CA LEU A 62 7.84 0.55 -1.17
C LEU A 62 6.87 1.51 -0.50
N TRP A 63 7.12 1.87 0.75
CA TRP A 63 6.28 2.83 1.47
C TRP A 63 6.33 4.23 0.88
N ASP A 64 7.50 4.65 0.38
CA ASP A 64 7.65 5.93 -0.32
C ASP A 64 6.86 5.94 -1.63
N ALA A 65 6.95 4.86 -2.42
CA ALA A 65 6.20 4.71 -3.67
C ALA A 65 4.68 4.68 -3.43
N VAL A 66 4.21 3.91 -2.43
CA VAL A 66 2.79 3.86 -2.05
C VAL A 66 2.28 5.24 -1.63
N ARG A 67 3.09 5.97 -0.84
CA ARG A 67 2.75 7.34 -0.43
C ARG A 67 2.65 8.26 -1.65
N HIS A 68 3.60 8.19 -2.58
CA HIS A 68 3.58 9.00 -3.79
C HIS A 68 2.32 8.74 -4.62
N ASP A 69 1.98 7.47 -4.86
CA ASP A 69 0.79 7.07 -5.63
C ASP A 69 -0.51 7.46 -4.93
N PHE A 70 -0.54 7.37 -3.59
CA PHE A 70 -1.63 7.91 -2.77
C PHE A 70 -1.82 9.41 -2.97
N TRP A 71 -0.76 10.22 -2.85
CA TRP A 71 -0.85 11.67 -3.06
C TRP A 71 -1.31 12.01 -4.48
N CYS A 72 -0.82 11.28 -5.49
CA CYS A 72 -1.26 11.43 -6.88
C CYS A 72 -2.75 11.09 -7.05
N SER A 73 -3.23 10.06 -6.35
CA SER A 73 -4.63 9.63 -6.41
C SER A 73 -5.58 10.63 -5.75
N ILE A 74 -5.24 11.15 -4.56
CA ILE A 74 -6.11 12.12 -3.87
C ILE A 74 -6.12 13.49 -4.57
N THR A 75 -5.03 13.87 -5.24
CA THR A 75 -4.97 15.14 -5.99
C THR A 75 -5.78 15.06 -7.29
N ARG A 76 -5.90 13.87 -7.89
CA ARG A 76 -6.73 13.63 -9.08
C ARG A 76 -8.24 13.64 -8.78
N GLY A 77 -8.65 13.36 -7.54
CA GLY A 77 -10.06 13.33 -7.12
C GLY A 77 -10.69 14.67 -6.73
N ASN A 78 -9.98 15.80 -6.92
CA ASN A 78 -10.37 17.12 -6.41
C ASN A 78 -10.76 18.12 -7.54
N THR A 79 -11.34 17.64 -8.65
CA THR A 79 -11.87 18.47 -9.75
C THR A 79 -13.38 18.39 -9.82
#